data_AF-A0A1H4N0S6-F1
#
_entry.id   AF-A0A1H4N0S6-F1
#
_cell.length_a   1.000
_cell.length_b   1.000
_cell.length_c   1.000
_cell.angle_alpha   90.00
_cell.angle_beta   90.00
_cell.angle_gamma   90.00
#
_symmetry.space_group_name_H-M   'P 1'
#
loop_
_entity.id
_entity.type
_entity.pdbx_description
1 polymer ?
#
loop_
_entity_poly.entity_id
_entity_poly.type
_entity_poly.pdbx_seq_one_letter_code
_entity_poly.pdbx_strand_id
1 'polypeptide(L)'
;MPATNPRPRPLAAALALASFLALAPAAHATPLAATTSRPIPAARTADCELPGRTGWTDEGHDTDHVQFQPATGTRRVLNLFVDFPDAPATDATEPYAAHLAPAVDWMRTASHGRLRLSVDFLHQWIRMPADSTTYHFARGLTFEAHEKYVRDAIAAADPYADLSRYDMVYIVPVRTAAAIPFSPTYLYDPATPGVTADGTRLKWAVTFGQDMWRWGHKVAAHETGHTFGLPDLYSFTGPTHQYVGGWDVMGDIAGAAPQFLGWHSWKLGWIRDDQVACLAGPGRRTVHLAPVERPGGTKIAVLRTGETTAYVAESRHPELNDASACSSGVLIYRIDSATPTGEGPVRIVNGNPTGIPPAGCTPLDLAAHRPGRTFTDPATGVRIDVRADGPAGDVVTLSAT
;
A
#
# COMPACT_ATOMS: atom_id res chain seq x y z
N MET A 1 -21.36 -103.04 -22.96
CA MET A 1 -22.30 -101.91 -23.15
C MET A 1 -22.09 -100.90 -22.01
N PRO A 2 -22.32 -99.60 -22.26
CA PRO A 2 -21.62 -98.41 -21.72
C PRO A 2 -22.09 -98.06 -20.28
N ALA A 3 -21.59 -97.09 -19.49
CA ALA A 3 -21.08 -95.75 -19.81
C ALA A 3 -20.30 -95.10 -18.62
N THR A 4 -19.32 -94.27 -18.99
CA THR A 4 -18.82 -92.98 -18.43
C THR A 4 -19.13 -92.51 -16.98
N ASN A 5 -18.08 -92.50 -16.14
CA ASN A 5 -17.24 -91.36 -15.64
C ASN A 5 -17.84 -90.07 -15.00
N PRO A 6 -17.10 -89.33 -14.13
CA PRO A 6 -17.41 -89.27 -12.70
C PRO A 6 -17.31 -87.87 -12.02
N ARG A 7 -17.62 -87.87 -10.71
CA ARG A 7 -17.14 -87.07 -9.53
C ARG A 7 -15.76 -86.37 -9.69
N PRO A 8 -15.32 -85.37 -8.86
CA PRO A 8 -15.36 -85.43 -7.38
C PRO A 8 -15.29 -84.11 -6.55
N ARG A 9 -15.43 -84.26 -5.22
CA ARG A 9 -15.00 -83.32 -4.17
C ARG A 9 -13.71 -83.88 -3.52
N PRO A 10 -12.70 -83.07 -3.18
CA PRO A 10 -11.47 -83.58 -2.59
C PRO A 10 -11.51 -83.72 -1.05
N LEU A 11 -10.75 -84.73 -0.61
CA LEU A 11 -10.28 -85.09 0.74
C LEU A 11 -9.33 -83.99 1.29
N ALA A 12 -8.79 -83.97 2.51
CA ALA A 12 -8.34 -85.05 3.38
C ALA A 12 -8.04 -84.52 4.80
N ALA A 13 -7.92 -85.45 5.75
CA ALA A 13 -7.53 -85.23 7.12
C ALA A 13 -6.05 -85.59 7.37
N ALA A 14 -5.53 -85.06 8.49
CA ALA A 14 -4.46 -85.56 9.38
C ALA A 14 -3.00 -85.55 8.89
N LEU A 15 -2.07 -84.97 9.67
CA LEU A 15 -1.28 -85.65 10.71
C LEU A 15 -0.17 -84.71 11.24
N ALA A 16 0.18 -84.89 12.52
CA ALA A 16 1.24 -84.19 13.23
C ALA A 16 2.64 -84.77 12.92
N LEU A 17 3.67 -83.93 12.95
CA LEU A 17 5.08 -84.34 13.16
C LEU A 17 5.86 -83.22 13.85
N ALA A 18 6.63 -83.58 14.88
CA ALA A 18 7.52 -82.70 15.64
C ALA A 18 8.96 -82.80 15.13
N SER A 19 9.69 -81.68 15.02
CA SER A 19 11.16 -81.68 14.88
C SER A 19 11.82 -80.42 15.46
N PHE A 20 13.00 -80.65 16.00
CA PHE A 20 13.90 -79.82 16.81
C PHE A 20 14.68 -78.68 16.10
N LEU A 21 15.18 -77.76 16.95
CA LEU A 21 16.45 -77.00 16.91
C LEU A 21 16.69 -75.90 15.85
N ALA A 22 16.80 -74.63 16.31
CA ALA A 22 18.06 -73.86 16.36
C ALA A 22 17.81 -72.43 16.90
N LEU A 23 18.46 -72.07 18.01
CA LEU A 23 18.51 -70.68 18.50
C LEU A 23 19.46 -69.85 17.63
N ALA A 24 18.95 -68.76 17.04
CA ALA A 24 19.76 -67.65 16.56
C ALA A 24 19.53 -66.45 17.49
N PRO A 25 20.57 -65.71 17.92
CA PRO A 25 20.38 -64.52 18.74
C PRO A 25 19.80 -63.40 17.86
N ALA A 26 18.57 -62.98 18.15
CA ALA A 26 18.00 -61.78 17.54
C ALA A 26 18.72 -60.55 18.10
N ALA A 27 19.52 -59.90 17.26
CA ALA A 27 20.05 -58.57 17.53
C ALA A 27 18.86 -57.62 17.78
N HIS A 28 18.77 -57.10 19.00
CA HIS A 28 17.78 -56.08 19.34
C HIS A 28 18.22 -54.76 18.70
N ALA A 29 17.70 -54.48 17.50
CA ALA A 29 17.72 -53.14 16.96
C ALA A 29 16.80 -52.28 17.83
N THR A 30 17.38 -51.46 18.72
CA THR A 30 16.67 -50.37 19.37
C THR A 30 16.04 -49.49 18.28
N PRO A 31 14.72 -49.31 18.24
CA PRO A 31 14.11 -48.41 17.28
C PRO A 31 14.62 -47.00 17.60
N LEU A 32 15.34 -46.42 16.65
CA LEU A 32 15.65 -44.99 16.68
C LEU A 32 14.31 -44.27 16.72
N ALA A 33 14.02 -43.57 17.81
CA ALA A 33 12.85 -42.72 17.89
C ALA A 33 12.95 -41.71 16.74
N ALA A 34 12.13 -41.91 15.70
CA ALA A 34 11.96 -40.94 14.66
C ALA A 34 11.38 -39.69 15.33
N THR A 35 12.22 -38.69 15.56
CA THR A 35 11.77 -37.36 15.95
C THR A 35 10.91 -36.87 14.79
N THR A 36 9.60 -37.07 14.89
CA THR A 36 8.63 -36.43 13.99
C THR A 36 8.83 -34.93 14.18
N SER A 37 9.52 -34.30 13.23
CA SER A 37 9.53 -32.84 13.16
C SER A 37 8.08 -32.42 13.00
N ARG A 38 7.54 -31.76 14.03
CA ARG A 38 6.24 -31.09 13.91
C ARG A 38 6.37 -30.14 12.71
N PRO A 39 5.44 -30.16 11.75
CA PRO A 39 5.41 -29.14 10.71
C PRO A 39 5.37 -27.78 11.42
N ILE A 40 6.33 -26.91 11.13
CA ILE A 40 6.26 -25.51 11.57
C ILE A 40 4.95 -24.98 10.99
N PRO A 41 4.04 -24.42 11.80
CA PRO A 41 2.82 -23.82 11.28
C PRO A 41 3.21 -22.81 10.20
N ALA A 42 2.56 -22.85 9.04
CA ALA A 42 2.74 -21.81 8.05
C ALA A 42 2.44 -20.46 8.73
N ALA A 43 3.34 -19.48 8.59
CA ALA A 43 3.16 -18.16 9.17
C ALA A 43 1.81 -17.59 8.72
N ARG A 44 1.05 -17.04 9.66
CA ARG A 44 -0.16 -16.29 9.35
C ARG A 44 0.26 -14.95 8.77
N THR A 45 -0.56 -14.38 7.90
CA THR A 45 -0.30 -13.06 7.32
C THR A 45 -0.10 -11.99 8.39
N ALA A 46 -0.90 -12.04 9.47
CA ALA A 46 -0.77 -11.19 10.65
C ALA A 46 0.61 -11.24 11.34
N ASP A 47 1.39 -12.32 11.16
CA ASP A 47 2.72 -12.41 11.77
C ASP A 47 3.74 -11.49 11.06
N CYS A 48 3.42 -11.02 9.85
CA CYS A 48 4.20 -10.05 9.06
C CYS A 48 3.65 -8.61 9.13
N GLU A 49 2.52 -8.39 9.80
CA GLU A 49 2.04 -7.04 10.07
C GLU A 49 3.00 -6.33 11.03
N LEU A 50 3.17 -5.03 10.81
CA LEU A 50 4.00 -4.19 11.66
C LEU A 50 3.09 -3.26 12.49
N PRO A 51 3.40 -3.02 13.77
CA PRO A 51 2.70 -2.03 14.56
C PRO A 51 3.15 -0.62 14.19
N GLY A 52 2.24 0.33 14.28
CA GLY A 52 2.47 1.75 14.17
C GLY A 52 3.15 2.26 15.43
N ARG A 53 4.16 3.11 15.25
CA ARG A 53 5.04 3.57 16.34
C ARG A 53 5.26 5.08 16.36
N THR A 54 4.75 5.81 15.38
CA THR A 54 4.91 7.28 15.34
C THR A 54 3.80 8.01 16.11
N GLY A 55 2.66 7.35 16.33
CA GLY A 55 1.46 7.96 16.90
C GLY A 55 0.68 8.84 15.91
N TRP A 56 1.05 8.82 14.63
CA TRP A 56 0.38 9.56 13.56
C TRP A 56 0.34 8.75 12.26
N THR A 57 0.70 9.35 11.12
CA THR A 57 0.93 8.61 9.88
C THR A 57 2.19 7.76 10.00
N ASP A 58 2.10 6.52 9.54
CA ASP A 58 3.20 5.54 9.58
C ASP A 58 2.95 4.37 8.63
N GLU A 59 3.80 3.35 8.69
CA GLU A 59 3.70 2.14 7.86
C GLU A 59 3.04 0.95 8.60
N GLY A 60 2.48 1.17 9.80
CA GLY A 60 1.86 0.15 10.65
C GLY A 60 0.45 -0.25 10.21
N HIS A 61 0.04 -1.48 10.54
CA HIS A 61 -1.26 -2.05 10.16
C HIS A 61 -2.39 -1.77 11.18
N ASP A 62 -2.05 -1.36 12.39
CA ASP A 62 -2.94 -0.94 13.48
C ASP A 62 -3.31 0.55 13.37
N THR A 63 -3.82 0.95 12.20
CA THR A 63 -4.23 2.35 11.93
C THR A 63 -5.31 2.80 12.92
N ASP A 64 -5.11 3.95 13.57
CA ASP A 64 -6.12 4.55 14.44
C ASP A 64 -7.28 5.12 13.62
N HIS A 65 -8.41 4.40 13.59
CA HIS A 65 -9.61 4.83 12.88
C HIS A 65 -10.44 5.90 13.61
N VAL A 66 -10.02 6.34 14.79
CA VAL A 66 -10.54 7.58 15.40
C VAL A 66 -9.91 8.80 14.73
N GLN A 67 -8.62 8.69 14.37
CA GLN A 67 -7.81 9.74 13.73
C GLN A 67 -7.91 9.72 12.21
N PHE A 68 -7.87 8.54 11.59
CA PHE A 68 -7.84 8.34 10.15
C PHE A 68 -9.12 7.68 9.63
N GLN A 69 -9.47 7.95 8.38
CA GLN A 69 -10.63 7.32 7.74
C GLN A 69 -10.32 5.86 7.39
N PRO A 70 -11.32 4.96 7.41
CA PRO A 70 -11.13 3.67 6.78
C PRO A 70 -10.94 3.86 5.27
N ALA A 71 -10.08 3.07 4.65
CA ALA A 71 -9.70 3.24 3.23
C ALA A 71 -10.53 2.39 2.24
N THR A 72 -11.59 1.72 2.69
CA THR A 72 -12.43 0.84 1.85
C THR A 72 -13.89 1.26 1.84
N GLY A 73 -14.63 0.86 0.81
CA GLY A 73 -16.02 1.24 0.59
C GLY A 73 -16.13 2.59 -0.14
N THR A 74 -17.27 3.26 0.04
CA THR A 74 -17.50 4.58 -0.56
C THR A 74 -17.15 5.68 0.43
N ARG A 75 -16.34 6.66 0.01
CA ARG A 75 -16.11 7.92 0.73
C ARG A 75 -16.80 9.05 -0.02
N ARG A 76 -17.68 9.76 0.67
CA ARG A 76 -18.43 10.90 0.13
C ARG A 76 -17.58 12.15 0.31
N VAL A 77 -17.28 12.82 -0.79
CA VAL A 77 -16.40 13.99 -0.83
C VAL A 77 -17.20 15.16 -1.38
N LEU A 78 -17.23 16.28 -0.67
CA LEU A 78 -17.72 17.54 -1.22
C LEU A 78 -16.53 18.36 -1.73
N ASN A 79 -16.58 18.79 -2.98
CA ASN A 79 -15.60 19.71 -3.55
C ASN A 79 -16.14 21.15 -3.48
N LEU A 80 -15.39 22.00 -2.78
CA LEU A 80 -15.66 23.43 -2.59
C LEU A 80 -14.66 24.24 -3.43
N PHE A 81 -15.16 25.17 -4.22
CA PHE A 81 -14.34 26.15 -4.93
C PHE A 81 -14.32 27.44 -4.13
N VAL A 82 -13.14 27.94 -3.77
CA VAL A 82 -13.00 29.13 -2.93
C VAL A 82 -12.26 30.25 -3.66
N ASP A 83 -12.74 31.48 -3.47
CA ASP A 83 -12.04 32.70 -3.89
C ASP A 83 -11.86 33.64 -2.69
N PHE A 84 -11.10 34.71 -2.88
CA PHE A 84 -10.67 35.58 -1.77
C PHE A 84 -10.96 37.05 -2.10
N PRO A 85 -11.06 37.95 -1.11
CA PRO A 85 -11.23 39.37 -1.40
C PRO A 85 -10.07 39.98 -2.22
N ASP A 86 -8.83 39.54 -1.97
CA ASP A 86 -7.62 39.93 -2.73
C ASP A 86 -7.40 39.14 -4.04
N ALA A 87 -8.12 38.04 -4.23
CA ALA A 87 -8.09 37.21 -5.43
C ALA A 87 -9.51 36.75 -5.80
N PRO A 88 -10.37 37.65 -6.32
CA PRO A 88 -11.73 37.30 -6.70
C PRO A 88 -11.72 36.42 -7.95
N ALA A 89 -12.63 35.45 -8.00
CA ALA A 89 -12.80 34.61 -9.18
C ALA A 89 -13.53 35.34 -10.31
N THR A 90 -13.03 35.13 -11.54
CA THR A 90 -13.64 35.66 -12.77
C THR A 90 -14.14 34.55 -13.70
N ASP A 91 -13.68 33.32 -13.48
CA ASP A 91 -13.89 32.20 -14.37
C ASP A 91 -14.84 31.17 -13.76
N ALA A 92 -15.26 30.18 -14.54
CA ALA A 92 -16.16 29.12 -14.09
C ALA A 92 -15.41 28.06 -13.24
N THR A 93 -16.15 27.25 -12.46
CA THR A 93 -15.56 26.23 -11.57
C THR A 93 -15.31 24.89 -12.29
N GLU A 94 -15.98 24.67 -13.41
CA GLU A 94 -15.96 23.45 -14.22
C GLU A 94 -14.54 23.05 -14.68
N PRO A 95 -13.65 23.97 -15.11
CA PRO A 95 -12.28 23.62 -15.43
C PRO A 95 -11.48 23.08 -14.23
N TYR A 96 -11.75 23.59 -13.02
CA TYR A 96 -11.11 23.12 -11.79
C TYR A 96 -11.64 21.74 -11.40
N ALA A 97 -12.95 21.53 -11.50
CA ALA A 97 -13.58 20.22 -11.29
C ALA A 97 -13.00 19.18 -12.27
N ALA A 98 -12.95 19.51 -13.57
CA ALA A 98 -12.45 18.63 -14.62
C ALA A 98 -10.96 18.30 -14.44
N HIS A 99 -10.17 19.22 -13.88
CA HIS A 99 -8.74 19.00 -13.61
C HIS A 99 -8.50 17.93 -12.54
N LEU A 100 -9.37 17.85 -11.53
CA LEU A 100 -9.23 16.90 -10.40
C LEU A 100 -10.08 15.64 -10.56
N ALA A 101 -11.16 15.67 -11.36
CA ALA A 101 -12.08 14.55 -11.55
C ALA A 101 -11.40 13.19 -11.87
N PRO A 102 -10.31 13.12 -12.67
CA PRO A 102 -9.65 11.84 -12.95
C PRO A 102 -9.07 11.13 -11.71
N ALA A 103 -8.90 11.83 -10.58
CA ALA A 103 -8.47 11.23 -9.32
C ALA A 103 -9.40 10.11 -8.84
N VAL A 104 -10.70 10.21 -9.16
CA VAL A 104 -11.71 9.20 -8.78
C VAL A 104 -11.39 7.84 -9.41
N ASP A 105 -11.14 7.82 -10.73
CA ASP A 105 -10.79 6.60 -11.44
C ASP A 105 -9.37 6.13 -11.12
N TRP A 106 -8.44 7.05 -10.90
CA TRP A 106 -7.08 6.73 -10.48
C TRP A 106 -7.07 5.97 -9.14
N MET A 107 -7.80 6.47 -8.12
CA MET A 107 -7.91 5.83 -6.81
C MET A 107 -8.71 4.52 -6.87
N ARG A 108 -9.76 4.45 -7.69
CA ARG A 108 -10.52 3.21 -7.93
C ARG A 108 -9.62 2.13 -8.55
N THR A 109 -8.77 2.51 -9.48
CA THR A 109 -7.78 1.62 -10.12
C THR A 109 -6.75 1.17 -9.09
N ALA A 110 -6.17 2.11 -8.34
CA ALA A 110 -5.13 1.83 -7.36
C ALA A 110 -5.59 0.86 -6.25
N SER A 111 -6.86 0.95 -5.87
CA SER A 111 -7.47 0.12 -4.81
C SER A 111 -8.12 -1.17 -5.31
N HIS A 112 -7.96 -1.52 -6.59
CA HIS A 112 -8.65 -2.66 -7.23
C HIS A 112 -10.18 -2.61 -7.03
N GLY A 113 -10.75 -1.41 -7.03
CA GLY A 113 -12.18 -1.15 -6.82
C GLY A 113 -12.66 -1.23 -5.37
N ARG A 114 -11.75 -1.39 -4.39
CA ARG A 114 -12.12 -1.49 -2.97
C ARG A 114 -12.37 -0.15 -2.31
N LEU A 115 -11.86 0.94 -2.89
CA LEU A 115 -12.24 2.31 -2.57
C LEU A 115 -13.01 2.93 -3.74
N ARG A 116 -14.07 3.66 -3.41
CA ARG A 116 -14.77 4.55 -4.34
C ARG A 116 -14.88 5.94 -3.72
N LEU A 117 -14.34 6.94 -4.39
CA LEU A 117 -14.61 8.34 -4.06
C LEU A 117 -15.91 8.76 -4.77
N SER A 118 -16.91 9.17 -4.01
CA SER A 118 -18.14 9.78 -4.51
C SER A 118 -17.99 11.28 -4.35
N VAL A 119 -17.52 11.95 -5.41
CA VAL A 119 -17.21 13.38 -5.37
C VAL A 119 -18.39 14.18 -5.92
N ASP A 120 -18.99 15.00 -5.07
CA ASP A 120 -19.96 16.02 -5.45
C ASP A 120 -19.25 17.36 -5.60
N PHE A 121 -19.64 18.15 -6.60
CA PHE A 121 -19.05 19.47 -6.86
C PHE A 121 -20.07 20.56 -6.55
N LEU A 122 -19.74 21.44 -5.61
CA LEU A 122 -20.54 22.64 -5.35
C LEU A 122 -20.13 23.73 -6.34
N HIS A 123 -20.73 23.75 -7.53
CA HIS A 123 -20.37 24.63 -8.66
C HIS A 123 -20.72 26.11 -8.43
N GLN A 124 -20.09 26.74 -7.45
CA GLN A 124 -20.11 28.17 -7.17
C GLN A 124 -18.84 28.56 -6.42
N TRP A 125 -18.43 29.82 -6.55
CA TRP A 125 -17.32 30.35 -5.77
C TRP A 125 -17.79 30.73 -4.38
N ILE A 126 -17.23 30.05 -3.38
CA ILE A 126 -17.41 30.35 -1.97
C ILE A 126 -16.40 31.41 -1.57
N ARG A 127 -16.88 32.62 -1.28
CA ARG A 127 -16.04 33.72 -0.86
C ARG A 127 -15.48 33.49 0.54
N MET A 128 -14.16 33.35 0.63
CA MET A 128 -13.44 33.32 1.90
C MET A 128 -13.57 34.67 2.64
N PRO A 129 -13.64 34.67 3.98
CA PRO A 129 -13.87 35.89 4.77
C PRO A 129 -12.64 36.80 4.88
N ALA A 130 -11.46 36.35 4.46
CA ALA A 130 -10.20 37.07 4.57
C ALA A 130 -9.33 36.86 3.32
N ASP A 131 -8.38 37.78 3.11
CA ASP A 131 -7.42 37.73 2.02
C ASP A 131 -6.59 36.44 2.06
N SER A 132 -6.28 35.91 0.88
CA SER A 132 -5.47 34.68 0.72
C SER A 132 -4.13 34.77 1.45
N THR A 133 -3.53 35.96 1.48
CA THR A 133 -2.24 36.24 2.15
C THR A 133 -2.29 36.12 3.68
N THR A 134 -3.46 36.26 4.30
CA THR A 134 -3.62 36.25 5.77
C THR A 134 -3.64 34.84 6.36
N TYR A 135 -3.85 33.81 5.54
CA TYR A 135 -3.81 32.42 5.98
C TYR A 135 -2.38 31.87 6.12
N HIS A 136 -1.36 32.62 5.65
CA HIS A 136 0.05 32.21 5.70
C HIS A 136 0.28 30.79 5.14
N PHE A 137 -0.41 30.45 4.05
CA PHE A 137 -0.47 29.11 3.44
C PHE A 137 0.80 28.68 2.70
N ALA A 138 1.97 29.23 3.05
CA ALA A 138 3.26 28.84 2.47
C ALA A 138 3.89 27.68 3.24
N ARG A 139 5.00 27.10 2.72
CA ARG A 139 5.75 26.07 3.45
C ARG A 139 6.15 26.59 4.84
N GLY A 140 5.99 25.74 5.86
CA GLY A 140 6.00 26.16 7.26
C GLY A 140 4.60 26.48 7.83
N LEU A 141 3.53 26.17 7.09
CA LEU A 141 2.15 26.26 7.54
C LEU A 141 1.96 25.55 8.88
N THR A 142 1.47 26.26 9.88
CA THR A 142 1.14 25.68 11.18
C THR A 142 -0.21 24.98 11.14
N PHE A 143 -0.42 24.05 12.06
CA PHE A 143 -1.69 23.36 12.20
C PHE A 143 -2.86 24.34 12.40
N GLU A 144 -2.70 25.35 13.26
CA GLU A 144 -3.74 26.32 13.59
C GLU A 144 -4.11 27.20 12.39
N ALA A 145 -3.12 27.59 11.60
CA ALA A 145 -3.34 28.37 10.39
C ALA A 145 -4.06 27.54 9.32
N HIS A 146 -3.70 26.26 9.16
CA HIS A 146 -4.41 25.33 8.26
C HIS A 146 -5.83 25.07 8.73
N GLU A 147 -6.03 24.80 10.03
CA GLU A 147 -7.34 24.60 10.62
C GLU A 147 -8.22 25.84 10.45
N LYS A 148 -7.66 27.04 10.63
CA LYS A 148 -8.39 28.29 10.37
C LYS A 148 -8.84 28.37 8.91
N TYR A 149 -7.96 28.07 7.95
CA TYR A 149 -8.30 28.06 6.52
C TYR A 149 -9.46 27.11 6.22
N VAL A 150 -9.40 25.87 6.73
CA VAL A 150 -10.46 24.88 6.54
C VAL A 150 -11.75 25.36 7.23
N ARG A 151 -11.66 25.83 8.48
CA ARG A 151 -12.82 26.32 9.23
C ARG A 151 -13.55 27.45 8.52
N ASP A 152 -12.82 28.42 7.98
CA ASP A 152 -13.39 29.56 7.27
C ASP A 152 -14.04 29.13 5.94
N ALA A 153 -13.42 28.22 5.20
CA ALA A 153 -14.00 27.66 3.97
C ALA A 153 -15.29 26.89 4.25
N ILE A 154 -15.28 26.06 5.29
CA ILE A 154 -16.45 25.30 5.72
C ILE A 154 -17.58 26.23 6.18
N ALA A 155 -17.30 27.21 7.05
CA ALA A 155 -18.31 28.14 7.54
C ALA A 155 -18.93 28.99 6.41
N ALA A 156 -18.13 29.36 5.40
CA ALA A 156 -18.63 30.07 4.23
C ALA A 156 -19.47 29.19 3.29
N ALA A 157 -19.22 27.87 3.28
CA ALA A 157 -19.96 26.90 2.45
C ALA A 157 -21.23 26.35 3.11
N ASP A 158 -21.29 26.33 4.45
CA ASP A 158 -22.38 25.78 5.28
C ASP A 158 -23.80 26.23 4.83
N PRO A 159 -24.05 27.49 4.44
CA PRO A 159 -25.38 27.89 3.96
C PRO A 159 -25.82 27.24 2.63
N TYR A 160 -24.90 26.61 1.90
CA TYR A 160 -25.11 26.12 0.54
C TYR A 160 -25.05 24.60 0.41
N ALA A 161 -24.61 23.88 1.44
CA ALA A 161 -24.47 22.44 1.43
C ALA A 161 -24.61 21.87 2.84
N ASP A 162 -25.34 20.75 2.96
CA ASP A 162 -25.42 19.96 4.20
C ASP A 162 -24.18 19.07 4.31
N LEU A 163 -23.23 19.49 5.15
CA LEU A 163 -21.92 18.87 5.32
C LEU A 163 -21.97 17.58 6.14
N SER A 164 -23.07 17.31 6.86
CA SER A 164 -23.28 16.03 7.55
C SER A 164 -23.38 14.84 6.58
N ARG A 165 -23.60 15.11 5.29
CA ARG A 165 -23.70 14.11 4.22
C ARG A 165 -22.34 13.66 3.67
N TYR A 166 -21.25 14.28 4.07
CA TYR A 166 -19.93 14.04 3.50
C TYR A 166 -18.95 13.51 4.55
N ASP A 167 -18.05 12.64 4.13
CA ASP A 167 -17.03 12.06 5.01
C ASP A 167 -15.79 12.97 5.04
N MET A 168 -15.50 13.69 3.94
CA MET A 168 -14.42 14.67 3.85
C MET A 168 -14.73 15.79 2.84
N VAL A 169 -13.94 16.86 2.87
CA VAL A 169 -14.09 18.01 1.97
C VAL A 169 -12.81 18.28 1.19
N TYR A 170 -12.96 18.60 -0.09
CA TYR A 170 -11.89 19.09 -0.96
C TYR A 170 -12.05 20.60 -1.15
N ILE A 171 -11.01 21.38 -0.88
CA ILE A 171 -11.06 22.85 -0.96
C ILE A 171 -10.11 23.32 -2.06
N VAL A 172 -10.66 23.86 -3.14
CA VAL A 172 -9.96 24.22 -4.36
C VAL A 172 -9.93 25.75 -4.50
N PRO A 173 -8.78 26.41 -4.33
CA PRO A 173 -8.70 27.85 -4.48
C PRO A 173 -8.71 28.25 -5.95
N VAL A 174 -9.21 29.46 -6.22
CA VAL A 174 -9.07 30.11 -7.52
C VAL A 174 -7.60 30.19 -7.94
N ARG A 175 -7.34 30.07 -9.24
CA ARG A 175 -6.00 30.03 -9.83
C ARG A 175 -5.19 31.31 -9.61
N THR A 176 -5.87 32.44 -9.41
CA THR A 176 -5.23 33.74 -9.13
C THR A 176 -4.77 33.89 -7.69
N ALA A 177 -5.17 32.99 -6.77
CA ALA A 177 -4.74 33.00 -5.37
C ALA A 177 -3.31 32.45 -5.19
N ALA A 178 -2.32 33.19 -5.69
CA ALA A 178 -0.91 32.80 -5.63
C ALA A 178 -0.36 32.61 -4.20
N ALA A 179 -1.02 33.19 -3.19
CA ALA A 179 -0.66 33.02 -1.78
C ALA A 179 -1.04 31.64 -1.20
N ILE A 180 -1.73 30.79 -1.98
CA ILE A 180 -2.03 29.39 -1.65
C ILE A 180 -1.22 28.46 -2.59
N PRO A 181 0.11 28.36 -2.42
CA PRO A 181 0.98 27.75 -3.43
C PRO A 181 1.00 26.22 -3.42
N PHE A 182 0.68 25.56 -2.31
CA PHE A 182 0.85 24.10 -2.17
C PHE A 182 -0.39 23.41 -1.60
N SER A 183 -0.49 22.11 -1.85
CA SER A 183 -1.59 21.25 -1.39
C SER A 183 -1.15 20.47 -0.13
N PRO A 184 -1.88 20.61 0.99
CA PRO A 184 -1.79 19.68 2.11
C PRO A 184 -3.13 19.05 2.52
N THR A 185 -3.02 17.99 3.32
CA THR A 185 -4.15 17.33 3.99
C THR A 185 -4.36 17.90 5.39
N TYR A 186 -5.60 18.23 5.73
CA TYR A 186 -6.01 18.52 7.10
C TYR A 186 -6.53 17.25 7.77
N LEU A 187 -5.96 16.94 8.91
CA LEU A 187 -6.35 15.86 9.81
C LEU A 187 -6.70 16.48 11.15
N TYR A 188 -7.91 16.27 11.66
CA TYR A 188 -8.34 16.84 12.93
C TYR A 188 -7.44 16.41 14.08
N ASP A 189 -6.96 17.38 14.87
CA ASP A 189 -6.24 17.13 16.11
C ASP A 189 -7.22 17.24 17.30
N PRO A 190 -7.39 16.18 18.11
CA PRO A 190 -8.24 16.23 19.30
C PRO A 190 -7.86 17.32 20.31
N ALA A 191 -6.64 17.87 20.26
CA ALA A 191 -6.20 18.98 21.11
C ALA A 191 -6.77 20.35 20.69
N THR A 192 -7.37 20.48 19.50
CA THR A 192 -7.92 21.74 19.00
C THR A 192 -9.45 21.78 19.01
N PRO A 193 -10.05 22.99 18.91
CA PRO A 193 -11.49 23.12 18.72
C PRO A 193 -12.00 22.43 17.46
N GLY A 194 -11.16 22.20 16.45
CA GLY A 194 -11.49 21.57 15.17
C GLY A 194 -12.48 22.36 14.31
N VAL A 195 -13.09 21.68 13.35
CA VAL A 195 -14.05 22.25 12.39
C VAL A 195 -15.39 21.52 12.52
N THR A 196 -16.46 22.26 12.80
CA THR A 196 -17.81 21.69 12.97
C THR A 196 -18.80 22.45 12.10
N ALA A 197 -19.67 21.72 11.41
CA ALA A 197 -20.73 22.21 10.52
C ALA A 197 -21.89 21.20 10.57
N ASP A 198 -23.13 21.66 10.47
CA ASP A 198 -24.33 20.80 10.48
C ASP A 198 -24.36 19.75 11.61
N GLY A 199 -23.96 20.15 12.82
CA GLY A 199 -23.90 19.26 13.99
C GLY A 199 -22.86 18.14 13.90
N THR A 200 -21.99 18.15 12.88
CA THR A 200 -20.98 17.13 12.60
C THR A 200 -19.58 17.72 12.68
N ARG A 201 -18.65 16.97 13.29
CA ARG A 201 -17.21 17.27 13.27
C ARG A 201 -16.62 16.82 11.95
N LEU A 202 -16.14 17.76 11.14
CA LEU A 202 -15.36 17.45 9.94
C LEU A 202 -13.93 17.17 10.36
N LYS A 203 -13.53 15.91 10.23
CA LYS A 203 -12.21 15.43 10.67
C LYS A 203 -11.15 15.49 9.58
N TRP A 204 -11.55 15.53 8.31
CA TRP A 204 -10.64 15.36 7.19
C TRP A 204 -10.98 16.31 6.06
N ALA A 205 -9.96 16.97 5.53
CA ALA A 205 -10.07 17.74 4.31
C ALA A 205 -8.79 17.65 3.49
N VAL A 206 -8.91 17.73 2.17
CA VAL A 206 -7.79 17.96 1.27
C VAL A 206 -7.88 19.40 0.78
N THR A 207 -6.84 20.18 1.04
CA THR A 207 -6.74 21.56 0.55
C THR A 207 -5.79 21.59 -0.63
N PHE A 208 -6.21 22.19 -1.73
CA PHE A 208 -5.38 22.31 -2.92
C PHE A 208 -4.69 23.67 -2.96
N GLY A 209 -3.49 23.70 -3.51
CA GLY A 209 -2.79 24.94 -3.86
C GLY A 209 -2.47 25.00 -5.34
N GLN A 210 -1.70 26.02 -5.74
CA GLN A 210 -1.34 26.21 -7.15
C GLN A 210 -0.49 25.07 -7.73
N ASP A 211 0.19 24.27 -6.89
CA ASP A 211 0.90 23.07 -7.32
C ASP A 211 0.00 21.99 -7.94
N MET A 212 -1.32 22.01 -7.69
CA MET A 212 -2.26 21.10 -8.35
C MET A 212 -2.19 21.21 -9.87
N TRP A 213 -1.90 22.39 -10.42
CA TRP A 213 -1.77 22.58 -11.87
C TRP A 213 -0.54 21.91 -12.46
N ARG A 214 0.50 21.70 -11.65
CA ARG A 214 1.70 20.95 -12.03
C ARG A 214 1.49 19.46 -11.84
N TRP A 215 0.92 19.06 -10.71
CA TRP A 215 0.75 17.67 -10.32
C TRP A 215 -0.43 16.97 -10.98
N GLY A 216 -1.40 17.73 -11.48
CA GLY A 216 -2.65 17.19 -12.00
C GLY A 216 -3.50 16.54 -10.91
N HIS A 217 -4.41 15.67 -11.31
CA HIS A 217 -5.31 14.95 -10.42
C HIS A 217 -4.60 14.03 -9.40
N LYS A 218 -3.34 13.63 -9.63
CA LYS A 218 -2.60 12.74 -8.71
C LYS A 218 -2.32 13.39 -7.34
N VAL A 219 -2.29 14.72 -7.24
CA VAL A 219 -2.19 15.39 -5.93
C VAL A 219 -3.42 15.09 -5.06
N ALA A 220 -4.62 14.99 -5.64
CA ALA A 220 -5.80 14.60 -4.87
C ALA A 220 -5.63 13.17 -4.33
N ALA A 221 -5.06 12.25 -5.11
CA ALA A 221 -4.79 10.90 -4.66
C ALA A 221 -3.76 10.84 -3.51
N HIS A 222 -2.66 11.57 -3.65
CA HIS A 222 -1.62 11.72 -2.63
C HIS A 222 -2.20 12.21 -1.30
N GLU A 223 -2.87 13.36 -1.32
CA GLU A 223 -3.45 13.97 -0.13
C GLU A 223 -4.56 13.10 0.48
N THR A 224 -5.37 12.45 -0.35
CA THR A 224 -6.37 11.49 0.16
C THR A 224 -5.70 10.32 0.90
N GLY A 225 -4.52 9.88 0.45
CA GLY A 225 -3.72 8.84 1.11
C GLY A 225 -3.41 9.18 2.57
N HIS A 226 -3.10 10.43 2.88
CA HIS A 226 -2.88 10.88 4.26
C HIS A 226 -4.14 10.77 5.12
N THR A 227 -5.33 10.99 4.55
CA THR A 227 -6.59 10.80 5.29
C THR A 227 -6.80 9.36 5.75
N PHE A 228 -6.10 8.40 5.15
CA PHE A 228 -6.12 6.98 5.52
C PHE A 228 -4.92 6.54 6.38
N GLY A 229 -4.05 7.47 6.78
CA GLY A 229 -2.92 7.18 7.67
C GLY A 229 -1.59 6.88 6.98
N LEU A 230 -1.47 7.13 5.67
CA LEU A 230 -0.19 6.99 4.96
C LEU A 230 0.74 8.19 5.22
N PRO A 231 2.06 7.97 5.39
CA PRO A 231 3.05 9.02 5.54
C PRO A 231 3.55 9.52 4.17
N ASP A 232 4.25 10.65 4.18
CA ASP A 232 5.09 11.08 3.07
C ASP A 232 6.34 10.19 2.98
N LEU A 233 6.63 9.74 1.76
CA LEU A 233 7.81 8.91 1.45
C LEU A 233 8.95 9.70 0.81
N TYR A 234 8.75 10.99 0.48
CA TYR A 234 9.84 11.88 0.11
C TYR A 234 10.57 12.41 1.33
N SER A 235 11.79 12.89 1.14
CA SER A 235 12.60 13.44 2.21
C SER A 235 12.24 14.88 2.54
N PHE A 236 12.08 15.16 3.83
CA PHE A 236 12.00 16.53 4.34
C PHE A 236 13.39 17.17 4.47
N THR A 237 14.46 16.37 4.35
CA THR A 237 15.86 16.85 4.42
C THR A 237 16.74 16.28 3.29
N GLY A 238 17.53 17.15 2.64
CA GLY A 238 18.36 16.72 1.51
C GLY A 238 17.55 16.44 0.23
N PRO A 239 18.01 15.54 -0.67
CA PRO A 239 17.34 15.30 -1.94
C PRO A 239 15.92 14.73 -1.76
N THR A 240 14.93 15.39 -2.36
CA THR A 240 13.50 15.15 -2.10
C THR A 240 13.09 13.69 -2.36
N HIS A 241 13.35 13.12 -3.54
CA HIS A 241 12.82 11.79 -3.88
C HIS A 241 13.83 10.65 -3.66
N GLN A 242 14.72 10.79 -2.67
CA GLN A 242 15.86 9.85 -2.48
C GLN A 242 15.48 8.46 -1.95
N TYR A 243 14.32 8.29 -1.32
CA TYR A 243 13.95 7.03 -0.65
C TYR A 243 13.16 6.09 -1.56
N VAL A 244 12.09 6.59 -2.19
CA VAL A 244 11.17 5.78 -3.00
C VAL A 244 11.16 6.20 -4.47
N GLY A 245 11.55 7.43 -4.80
CA GLY A 245 11.52 7.89 -6.19
C GLY A 245 10.11 7.87 -6.77
N GLY A 246 10.01 7.60 -8.07
CA GLY A 246 8.75 7.55 -8.80
C GLY A 246 7.93 6.28 -8.65
N TRP A 247 8.19 5.43 -7.65
CA TRP A 247 7.57 4.12 -7.45
C TRP A 247 6.30 4.11 -6.57
N ASP A 248 5.98 5.25 -5.95
CA ASP A 248 4.80 5.43 -5.11
C ASP A 248 4.35 6.90 -5.17
N VAL A 249 3.05 7.15 -5.27
CA VAL A 249 2.48 8.51 -5.28
C VAL A 249 2.79 9.29 -4.00
N MET A 250 2.98 8.63 -2.86
CA MET A 250 3.41 9.23 -1.59
C MET A 250 4.89 9.63 -1.59
N GLY A 251 5.67 9.13 -2.56
CA GLY A 251 7.08 9.47 -2.75
C GLY A 251 7.29 10.56 -3.82
N ASP A 252 6.71 10.38 -5.00
CA ASP A 252 6.74 11.38 -6.07
C ASP A 252 5.43 11.34 -6.86
N ILE A 253 4.63 12.39 -6.70
CA ILE A 253 3.34 12.53 -7.39
C ILE A 253 3.51 12.49 -8.91
N ALA A 254 4.62 13.03 -9.45
CA ALA A 254 4.93 13.01 -10.87
C ALA A 254 5.73 11.78 -11.31
N GLY A 255 5.94 10.82 -10.41
CA GLY A 255 6.64 9.57 -10.68
C GLY A 255 6.13 8.86 -11.93
N ALA A 256 7.04 8.13 -12.58
CA ALA A 256 6.76 7.34 -13.77
C ALA A 256 5.94 6.07 -13.48
N ALA A 257 6.02 5.56 -12.25
CA ALA A 257 5.29 4.39 -11.74
C ALA A 257 4.63 4.69 -10.37
N PRO A 258 3.71 5.66 -10.29
CA PRO A 258 3.19 6.20 -9.04
C PRO A 258 2.10 5.32 -8.38
N GLN A 259 1.82 4.10 -8.86
CA GLN A 259 0.91 3.19 -8.16
C GLN A 259 1.36 3.03 -6.70
N PHE A 260 0.40 3.04 -5.76
CA PHE A 260 0.70 2.74 -4.36
C PHE A 260 1.40 1.39 -4.25
N LEU A 261 2.46 1.34 -3.44
CA LEU A 261 3.16 0.12 -3.09
C LEU A 261 2.16 -0.92 -2.58
N GLY A 262 2.46 -2.18 -2.84
CA GLY A 262 1.66 -3.30 -2.36
C GLY A 262 1.57 -3.31 -0.83
N TRP A 263 2.60 -2.82 -0.12
CA TRP A 263 2.54 -2.63 1.33
C TRP A 263 1.46 -1.66 1.76
N HIS A 264 1.41 -0.46 1.18
CA HIS A 264 0.36 0.52 1.44
C HIS A 264 -1.01 -0.05 1.09
N SER A 265 -1.13 -0.70 -0.06
CA SER A 265 -2.37 -1.35 -0.46
C SER A 265 -2.80 -2.44 0.54
N TRP A 266 -1.88 -3.16 1.19
CA TRP A 266 -2.20 -4.13 2.24
C TRP A 266 -2.63 -3.44 3.54
N LYS A 267 -1.88 -2.45 4.02
CA LYS A 267 -2.23 -1.61 5.18
C LYS A 267 -3.64 -1.02 5.03
N LEU A 268 -3.98 -0.54 3.84
CA LEU A 268 -5.29 0.07 3.53
C LEU A 268 -6.41 -0.96 3.29
N GLY A 269 -6.10 -2.26 3.32
CA GLY A 269 -7.04 -3.35 3.09
C GLY A 269 -7.52 -3.47 1.64
N TRP A 270 -6.75 -2.93 0.68
CA TRP A 270 -6.98 -3.09 -0.77
C TRP A 270 -6.40 -4.41 -1.27
N ILE A 271 -5.20 -4.75 -0.79
CA ILE A 271 -4.67 -6.11 -0.82
C ILE A 271 -5.13 -6.82 0.45
N ARG A 272 -5.71 -8.01 0.28
CA ARG A 272 -6.20 -8.82 1.39
C ARG A 272 -5.12 -9.77 1.92
N ASP A 273 -5.32 -10.29 3.11
CA ASP A 273 -4.37 -11.20 3.75
C ASP A 273 -4.06 -12.47 2.94
N ASP A 274 -5.04 -12.97 2.17
CA ASP A 274 -4.88 -14.13 1.28
C ASP A 274 -4.02 -13.84 0.04
N GLN A 275 -3.69 -12.57 -0.19
CA GLN A 275 -2.83 -12.10 -1.27
C GLN A 275 -1.40 -11.77 -0.79
N VAL A 276 -1.06 -12.07 0.46
CA VAL A 276 0.24 -11.78 1.06
C VAL A 276 0.96 -13.08 1.38
N ALA A 277 2.19 -13.23 0.86
CA ALA A 277 3.06 -14.33 1.23
C ALA A 277 4.00 -13.91 2.37
N CYS A 278 3.62 -14.22 3.61
CA CYS A 278 4.42 -13.91 4.79
C CYS A 278 5.54 -14.93 5.06
N LEU A 279 6.73 -14.42 5.41
CA LEU A 279 7.85 -15.15 6.03
C LEU A 279 8.28 -14.37 7.29
N ALA A 280 7.74 -14.76 8.45
CA ALA A 280 7.92 -14.04 9.71
C ALA A 280 9.21 -14.40 10.50
N GLY A 281 10.08 -15.24 9.95
CA GLY A 281 11.29 -15.71 10.61
C GLY A 281 12.17 -16.57 9.70
N PRO A 282 13.18 -17.27 10.26
CA PRO A 282 14.10 -18.08 9.49
C PRO A 282 13.39 -19.11 8.62
N GLY A 283 13.86 -19.27 7.39
CA GLY A 283 13.26 -20.19 6.43
C GLY A 283 13.41 -19.72 4.99
N ARG A 284 12.69 -20.41 4.11
CA ARG A 284 12.71 -20.14 2.67
C ARG A 284 11.33 -20.32 2.08
N ARG A 285 10.90 -19.40 1.21
CA ARG A 285 9.61 -19.44 0.53
C ARG A 285 9.76 -18.98 -0.92
N THR A 286 9.25 -19.77 -1.86
CA THR A 286 9.13 -19.37 -3.27
C THR A 286 7.70 -18.94 -3.54
N VAL A 287 7.52 -17.81 -4.21
CA VAL A 287 6.23 -17.14 -4.41
C VAL A 287 6.11 -16.70 -5.87
N HIS A 288 4.97 -16.95 -6.48
CA HIS A 288 4.55 -16.28 -7.71
C HIS A 288 3.79 -15.01 -7.33
N LEU A 289 4.33 -13.85 -7.71
CA LEU A 289 3.78 -12.53 -7.47
C LEU A 289 3.04 -12.06 -8.71
N ALA A 290 1.73 -11.90 -8.63
CA ALA A 290 0.95 -11.22 -9.66
C ALA A 290 1.25 -9.71 -9.63
N PRO A 291 1.26 -9.01 -10.78
CA PRO A 291 1.53 -7.57 -10.84
C PRO A 291 0.61 -6.78 -9.92
N VAL A 292 1.15 -5.83 -9.15
CA VAL A 292 0.41 -5.05 -8.14
C VAL A 292 -0.73 -4.26 -8.77
N GLU A 293 -0.58 -3.84 -10.02
CA GLU A 293 -1.53 -3.02 -10.75
C GLU A 293 -2.83 -3.77 -11.04
N ARG A 294 -2.77 -5.09 -11.21
CA ARG A 294 -3.94 -5.92 -11.55
C ARG A 294 -4.70 -6.41 -10.30
N PRO A 295 -5.98 -6.78 -10.38
CA PRO A 295 -6.66 -7.48 -9.29
C PRO A 295 -6.19 -8.94 -9.12
N GLY A 296 -6.29 -9.48 -7.90
CA GLY A 296 -6.17 -10.91 -7.61
C GLY A 296 -4.74 -11.50 -7.60
N GLY A 297 -4.61 -12.74 -7.13
CA GLY A 297 -3.32 -13.41 -6.93
C GLY A 297 -2.51 -12.86 -5.75
N THR A 298 -1.41 -13.53 -5.41
CA THR A 298 -0.46 -13.06 -4.40
C THR A 298 0.24 -11.80 -4.92
N LYS A 299 0.16 -10.69 -4.19
CA LYS A 299 0.68 -9.38 -4.62
C LYS A 299 2.04 -9.06 -4.07
N ILE A 300 2.25 -9.39 -2.80
CA ILE A 300 3.48 -9.09 -2.09
C ILE A 300 3.97 -10.32 -1.37
N ALA A 301 5.29 -10.43 -1.28
CA ALA A 301 5.94 -11.33 -0.35
C ALA A 301 6.69 -10.51 0.69
N VAL A 302 6.41 -10.79 1.96
CA VAL A 302 6.91 -10.01 3.10
C VAL A 302 7.85 -10.89 3.91
N LEU A 303 9.04 -10.38 4.20
CA LEU A 303 10.00 -10.98 5.10
C LEU A 303 10.19 -10.04 6.30
N ARG A 304 9.67 -10.43 7.46
CA ARG A 304 9.79 -9.64 8.68
C ARG A 304 11.20 -9.75 9.24
N THR A 305 11.84 -8.60 9.50
CA THR A 305 13.23 -8.53 9.99
C THR A 305 13.34 -8.04 11.42
N GLY A 306 12.25 -7.55 12.01
CA GLY A 306 12.23 -7.05 13.38
C GLY A 306 10.82 -6.72 13.84
N GLU A 307 10.72 -6.03 14.98
CA GLU A 307 9.45 -5.61 15.54
C GLU A 307 8.70 -4.68 14.60
N THR A 308 9.41 -3.69 14.04
CA THR A 308 8.88 -2.60 13.22
C THR A 308 9.41 -2.62 11.78
N THR A 309 10.18 -3.64 11.40
CA THR A 309 10.89 -3.67 10.12
C THR A 309 10.62 -4.93 9.31
N ALA A 310 10.57 -4.76 7.98
CA ALA A 310 10.43 -5.83 7.02
C ALA A 310 11.10 -5.48 5.68
N TYR A 311 11.35 -6.51 4.87
CA TYR A 311 11.55 -6.37 3.44
C TYR A 311 10.32 -6.87 2.70
N VAL A 312 9.99 -6.21 1.60
CA VAL A 312 8.88 -6.60 0.72
C VAL A 312 9.39 -6.73 -0.70
N ALA A 313 8.89 -7.75 -1.39
CA ALA A 313 9.03 -7.94 -2.82
C ALA A 313 7.65 -7.92 -3.49
N GLU A 314 7.53 -7.16 -4.57
CA GLU A 314 6.31 -7.06 -5.36
C GLU A 314 6.63 -7.02 -6.86
N SER A 315 5.69 -7.45 -7.70
CA SER A 315 5.82 -7.44 -9.16
C SER A 315 5.24 -6.12 -9.71
N ARG A 316 6.02 -5.38 -10.49
CA ARG A 316 5.65 -4.08 -11.09
C ARG A 316 5.74 -4.12 -12.60
N HIS A 317 4.64 -3.78 -13.27
CA HIS A 317 4.48 -3.88 -14.73
C HIS A 317 4.00 -2.53 -15.28
N PRO A 318 4.36 -2.17 -16.53
CA PRO A 318 4.07 -0.85 -17.10
C PRO A 318 2.61 -0.78 -17.55
N GLU A 319 1.68 -0.83 -16.60
CA GLU A 319 0.25 -0.97 -16.84
C GLU A 319 -0.55 -0.06 -15.89
N LEU A 320 -1.75 0.34 -16.31
CA LEU A 320 -2.68 1.11 -15.50
C LEU A 320 -2.00 2.38 -14.92
N ASN A 321 -1.96 2.53 -13.60
CA ASN A 321 -1.34 3.68 -12.95
C ASN A 321 0.17 3.76 -13.17
N ASP A 322 0.81 2.66 -13.55
CA ASP A 322 2.24 2.54 -13.85
C ASP A 322 2.53 2.46 -15.37
N ALA A 323 1.59 2.86 -16.23
CA ALA A 323 1.75 2.76 -17.69
C ALA A 323 3.04 3.41 -18.25
N SER A 324 3.65 4.33 -17.50
CA SER A 324 4.88 5.05 -17.88
C SER A 324 6.14 4.52 -17.19
N ALA A 325 6.08 3.37 -16.50
CA ALA A 325 7.19 2.86 -15.69
C ALA A 325 8.49 2.72 -16.50
N CYS A 326 9.58 3.26 -15.95
CA CYS A 326 10.90 3.26 -16.59
C CYS A 326 11.60 1.89 -16.53
N SER A 327 11.14 1.01 -15.64
CA SER A 327 11.57 -0.38 -15.55
C SER A 327 10.41 -1.25 -15.06
N SER A 328 10.56 -2.57 -15.19
CA SER A 328 9.54 -3.54 -14.79
C SER A 328 10.23 -4.80 -14.25
N GLY A 329 9.54 -5.55 -13.39
CA GLY A 329 10.05 -6.73 -12.71
C GLY A 329 9.78 -6.66 -11.22
N VAL A 330 10.68 -7.20 -10.40
CA VAL A 330 10.49 -7.26 -8.95
C VAL A 330 11.04 -6.00 -8.28
N LEU A 331 10.16 -5.22 -7.67
CA LEU A 331 10.56 -4.12 -6.80
C LEU A 331 10.78 -4.66 -5.39
N ILE A 332 11.92 -4.32 -4.80
CA ILE A 332 12.29 -4.73 -3.44
C ILE A 332 12.48 -3.47 -2.59
N TYR A 333 11.90 -3.43 -1.40
CA TYR A 333 12.02 -2.30 -0.49
C TYR A 333 12.06 -2.73 0.96
N ARG A 334 12.74 -1.92 1.79
CA ARG A 334 12.72 -2.01 3.25
C ARG A 334 11.64 -1.09 3.78
N ILE A 335 10.96 -1.54 4.83
CA ILE A 335 10.00 -0.75 5.61
C ILE A 335 10.49 -0.66 7.05
N ASP A 336 10.23 0.49 7.66
CA ASP A 336 10.38 0.74 9.09
C ASP A 336 9.22 1.60 9.61
N SER A 337 8.26 0.93 10.24
CA SER A 337 7.04 1.54 10.81
C SER A 337 7.30 2.45 12.02
N ALA A 338 8.53 2.46 12.56
CA ALA A 338 8.94 3.41 13.58
C ALA A 338 9.65 4.65 13.03
N THR A 339 9.91 4.70 11.72
CA THR A 339 10.51 5.86 11.09
C THR A 339 9.42 6.90 10.76
N PRO A 340 9.58 8.18 11.15
CA PRO A 340 8.61 9.22 10.85
C PRO A 340 8.43 9.50 9.35
N THR A 341 7.27 10.07 9.01
CA THR A 341 7.03 10.71 7.72
C THR A 341 8.15 11.67 7.35
N GLY A 342 8.58 11.67 6.09
CA GLY A 342 9.67 12.54 5.67
C GLY A 342 11.10 12.02 5.94
N GLU A 343 11.26 10.94 6.71
CA GLU A 343 12.58 10.37 7.09
C GLU A 343 12.90 9.04 6.38
N GLY A 344 12.06 8.65 5.43
CA GLY A 344 12.21 7.44 4.63
C GLY A 344 11.79 6.18 5.38
N PRO A 345 10.52 6.08 5.81
CA PRO A 345 9.97 4.87 6.41
C PRO A 345 9.85 3.71 5.42
N VAL A 346 9.87 4.02 4.12
CA VAL A 346 10.06 3.06 3.04
C VAL A 346 11.29 3.46 2.23
N ARG A 347 12.13 2.48 1.87
CA ARG A 347 13.33 2.69 1.05
C ARG A 347 13.46 1.61 -0.01
N ILE A 348 13.47 2.05 -1.27
CA ILE A 348 13.60 1.18 -2.43
C ILE A 348 15.05 0.70 -2.56
N VAL A 349 15.23 -0.60 -2.77
CA VAL A 349 16.52 -1.19 -3.12
C VAL A 349 16.71 -1.01 -4.63
N ASN A 350 17.71 -0.22 -5.02
CA ASN A 350 18.00 -0.04 -6.44
C ASN A 350 18.64 -1.31 -7.04
N GLY A 351 17.86 -2.06 -7.84
CA GLY A 351 18.33 -3.25 -8.55
C GLY A 351 19.27 -2.99 -9.74
N ASN A 352 19.42 -1.73 -10.15
CA ASN A 352 20.29 -1.34 -11.26
C ASN A 352 21.05 -0.03 -10.98
N PRO A 353 21.93 0.00 -9.95
CA PRO A 353 22.55 1.24 -9.46
C PRO A 353 23.54 1.87 -10.46
N THR A 354 24.04 1.09 -11.43
CA THR A 354 24.93 1.57 -12.50
C THR A 354 24.17 1.84 -13.80
N GLY A 355 22.84 1.66 -13.80
CA GLY A 355 22.00 1.90 -14.96
C GLY A 355 21.98 3.38 -15.33
N ILE A 356 22.03 3.67 -16.63
CA ILE A 356 21.86 5.03 -17.14
C ILE A 356 20.36 5.20 -17.42
N PRO A 357 19.64 6.06 -16.67
CA PRO A 357 18.21 6.24 -16.88
C PRO A 357 17.94 6.93 -18.24
N PRO A 358 16.88 6.52 -18.96
CA PRO A 358 16.44 7.24 -20.14
C PRO A 358 15.94 8.65 -19.77
N ALA A 359 15.79 9.52 -20.77
CA ALA A 359 15.28 10.87 -20.56
C ALA A 359 13.90 10.84 -19.89
N GLY A 360 13.74 11.62 -18.82
CA GLY A 360 12.51 11.65 -18.02
C GLY A 360 12.48 10.67 -16.85
N CYS A 361 13.49 9.80 -16.72
CA CYS A 361 13.63 8.88 -15.59
C CYS A 361 14.84 9.23 -14.72
N THR A 362 14.82 8.78 -13.48
CA THR A 362 15.90 8.88 -12.51
C THR A 362 16.59 7.52 -12.30
N PRO A 363 17.79 7.47 -11.69
CA PRO A 363 18.44 6.19 -11.41
C PRO A 363 17.61 5.24 -10.54
N LEU A 364 16.75 5.76 -9.65
CA LEU A 364 15.91 4.93 -8.79
C LEU A 364 14.70 4.36 -9.54
N ASP A 365 14.25 4.99 -10.63
CA ASP A 365 13.18 4.45 -11.49
C ASP A 365 13.60 3.19 -12.26
N LEU A 366 14.89 2.83 -12.20
CA LEU A 366 15.45 1.57 -12.72
C LEU A 366 15.57 0.47 -11.65
N ALA A 367 14.96 0.64 -10.47
CA ALA A 367 15.14 -0.25 -9.33
C ALA A 367 14.57 -1.66 -9.50
N ALA A 368 13.67 -1.89 -10.47
CA ALA A 368 13.07 -3.21 -10.66
C ALA A 368 14.12 -4.27 -11.02
N HIS A 369 14.17 -5.34 -10.22
CA HIS A 369 15.09 -6.45 -10.40
C HIS A 369 14.55 -7.42 -11.45
N ARG A 370 15.44 -7.89 -12.32
CA ARG A 370 15.16 -8.90 -13.36
C ARG A 370 15.56 -10.31 -12.92
N PRO A 371 15.07 -11.37 -13.58
CA PRO A 371 15.48 -12.73 -13.29
C PRO A 371 17.00 -12.93 -13.26
N GLY A 372 17.46 -13.75 -12.32
CA GLY A 372 18.88 -14.00 -12.08
C GLY A 372 19.55 -12.97 -11.16
N ARG A 373 18.85 -11.91 -10.75
CA ARG A 373 19.33 -10.97 -9.73
C ARG A 373 18.99 -11.47 -8.32
N THR A 374 19.89 -11.15 -7.39
CA THR A 374 19.73 -11.44 -5.97
C THR A 374 19.96 -10.16 -5.18
N PHE A 375 19.05 -9.87 -4.26
CA PHE A 375 19.27 -8.93 -3.17
C PHE A 375 19.68 -9.68 -1.91
N THR A 376 20.64 -9.14 -1.17
CA THR A 376 21.03 -9.64 0.17
C THR A 376 21.25 -8.48 1.12
N ASP A 377 20.76 -8.61 2.35
CA ASP A 377 21.12 -7.74 3.47
C ASP A 377 21.82 -8.58 4.56
N PRO A 378 23.15 -8.49 4.68
CA PRO A 378 23.91 -9.24 5.69
C PRO A 378 23.53 -8.89 7.13
N ALA A 379 23.03 -7.68 7.40
CA ALA A 379 22.69 -7.25 8.76
C ALA A 379 21.45 -7.97 9.30
N THR A 380 20.52 -8.33 8.41
CA THR A 380 19.26 -9.00 8.76
C THR A 380 19.21 -10.47 8.30
N GLY A 381 20.22 -10.94 7.56
CA GLY A 381 20.25 -12.29 6.98
C GLY A 381 19.27 -12.47 5.81
N VAL A 382 18.68 -11.38 5.30
CA VAL A 382 17.71 -11.42 4.22
C VAL A 382 18.38 -11.73 2.90
N ARG A 383 17.74 -12.62 2.14
CA ARG A 383 18.04 -12.88 0.73
C ARG A 383 16.77 -12.99 -0.08
N ILE A 384 16.71 -12.30 -1.21
CA ILE A 384 15.60 -12.35 -2.16
C ILE A 384 16.18 -12.62 -3.56
N ASP A 385 15.87 -13.78 -4.12
CA ASP A 385 16.28 -14.17 -5.47
C ASP A 385 15.11 -14.00 -6.45
N VAL A 386 15.31 -13.24 -7.53
CA VAL A 386 14.35 -13.15 -8.64
C VAL A 386 14.60 -14.32 -9.60
N ARG A 387 13.62 -15.22 -9.72
CA ARG A 387 13.77 -16.50 -10.40
C ARG A 387 13.30 -16.47 -11.85
N ALA A 388 12.15 -15.85 -12.10
CA ALA A 388 11.53 -15.79 -13.41
C ALA A 388 10.63 -14.56 -13.50
N ASP A 389 10.42 -14.07 -14.72
CA ASP A 389 9.43 -13.06 -15.06
C ASP A 389 8.41 -13.65 -16.06
N GLY A 390 7.29 -12.96 -16.22
CA GLY A 390 6.27 -13.35 -17.18
C GLY A 390 5.06 -12.43 -17.19
N PRO A 391 4.17 -12.55 -18.20
CA PRO A 391 2.99 -11.69 -18.32
C PRO A 391 2.00 -11.82 -17.16
N ALA A 392 2.03 -12.95 -16.44
CA ALA A 392 1.20 -13.22 -15.27
C ALA A 392 1.87 -12.79 -13.95
N GLY A 393 3.06 -12.20 -14.02
CA GLY A 393 3.86 -11.78 -12.86
C GLY A 393 5.21 -12.48 -12.75
N ASP A 394 5.87 -12.28 -11.62
CA ASP A 394 7.25 -12.66 -11.37
C ASP A 394 7.36 -13.73 -10.27
N VAL A 395 8.39 -14.57 -10.32
CA VAL A 395 8.66 -15.57 -9.29
C VAL A 395 9.86 -15.16 -8.45
N VAL A 396 9.68 -15.11 -7.14
CA VAL A 396 10.74 -14.80 -6.18
C VAL A 396 10.96 -15.95 -5.20
N THR A 397 12.19 -16.07 -4.70
CA THR A 397 12.49 -16.88 -3.52
C THR A 397 13.01 -15.97 -2.42
N LEU A 398 12.31 -15.91 -1.30
CA LEU A 398 12.73 -15.21 -0.10
C LEU A 398 13.37 -16.22 0.86
N SER A 399 14.41 -15.81 1.55
CA SER A 399 14.99 -16.58 2.66
C SER A 399 15.57 -15.67 3.73
N ALA A 400 15.47 -16.13 4.97
CA ALA A 400 16.09 -15.56 6.16
C ALA A 400 16.83 -16.68 6.90
N THR A 401 18.00 -16.38 7.46
CA THR A 401 18.82 -17.32 8.24
C THR A 401 18.78 -17.02 9.72
#